data_AF-A0A7S9KP49-F1
#
_entry.id   AF-A0A7S9KP49-F1
#
_cell.length_a   1.000
_cell.length_b   1.000
_cell.length_c   1.000
_cell.angle_alpha   90.00
_cell.angle_beta   90.00
_cell.angle_gamma   90.00
#
_symmetry.space_group_name_H-M   'P 1'
#
loop_
_entity.id
_entity.type
_entity.pdbx_description
1 polymer ?
#
loop_
_entity_poly.entity_id
_entity_poly.type
_entity_poly.pdbx_seq_one_letter_code
_entity_poly.pdbx_strand_id
1 'polypeptide(L)'
;MRSVMANIHLLTGVPSFARWPLNVHFYAKEAFSAWQNRLKSTQEPSRQGLRILTDFSGPADEVPGGAQVRGIHALPLDYMPMAGYIGKAHDIIEFEQEGKCVHCTQDLEPGKGLYALCPNNACKAMGHLDCWSKHALSNDASGHVIPDQCPCPECGGDVRWGDMVKELSLRVRGDSEVKKVLKSVAKANKLAATS
;
A
#
# COMPACT_ATOMS: atom_id res chain seq x y z
N MET A 1 24.18 -0.50 -17.30
CA MET A 1 22.97 -1.20 -16.80
C MET A 1 23.30 -2.19 -15.67
N ARG A 2 24.31 -3.07 -15.80
CA ARG A 2 24.70 -4.01 -14.72
C ARG A 2 25.03 -3.34 -13.38
N SER A 3 25.82 -2.26 -13.39
CA SER A 3 26.18 -1.50 -12.18
C SER A 3 24.95 -0.87 -11.51
N VAL A 4 24.06 -0.26 -12.30
CA VAL A 4 22.81 0.33 -11.80
C VAL A 4 21.93 -0.72 -11.13
N MET A 5 21.73 -1.89 -11.75
CA MET A 5 20.93 -2.98 -11.17
C MET A 5 21.56 -3.55 -9.89
N ALA A 6 22.88 -3.67 -9.85
CA ALA A 6 23.60 -4.08 -8.64
C ALA A 6 23.39 -3.07 -7.49
N ASN A 7 23.47 -1.77 -7.79
CA ASN A 7 23.25 -0.72 -6.80
C ASN A 7 21.80 -0.64 -6.32
N ILE A 8 20.81 -0.80 -7.20
CA ILE A 8 19.39 -0.83 -6.80
C ILE A 8 19.14 -2.05 -5.91
N HIS A 9 19.67 -3.23 -6.26
CA HIS A 9 19.56 -4.43 -5.44
C HIS A 9 20.17 -4.22 -4.05
N LEU A 10 21.39 -3.68 -3.99
CA LEU A 10 22.06 -3.35 -2.72
C LEU A 10 21.25 -2.33 -1.91
N LEU A 11 20.90 -1.19 -2.49
CA LEU A 11 20.22 -0.09 -1.80
C LEU A 11 18.85 -0.51 -1.27
N THR A 12 18.11 -1.36 -1.98
CA THR A 12 16.83 -1.84 -1.47
C THR A 12 16.98 -2.84 -0.32
N GLY A 13 18.16 -3.45 -0.13
CA GLY A 13 18.43 -4.43 0.93
C GLY A 13 19.20 -3.89 2.15
N VAL A 14 19.86 -2.73 2.06
CA VAL A 14 20.63 -2.19 3.22
C VAL A 14 19.72 -1.75 4.37
N PRO A 15 20.17 -1.83 5.64
CA PRO A 15 19.34 -1.54 6.82
C PRO A 15 18.58 -0.22 6.77
N SER A 16 19.20 0.84 6.22
CA SER A 16 18.59 2.17 6.10
C SER A 16 17.30 2.20 5.27
N PHE A 17 17.15 1.30 4.30
CA PHE A 17 16.01 1.25 3.37
C PHE A 17 15.23 -0.06 3.41
N ALA A 18 15.77 -1.08 4.08
CA ALA A 18 15.22 -2.44 4.12
C ALA A 18 13.79 -2.49 4.69
N ARG A 19 13.39 -1.51 5.49
CA ARG A 19 12.05 -1.40 6.08
C ARG A 19 11.10 -0.41 5.40
N TRP A 20 11.54 0.28 4.35
CA TRP A 20 10.70 1.27 3.68
C TRP A 20 9.66 0.58 2.78
N PRO A 21 8.42 1.09 2.67
CA PRO A 21 7.37 0.49 1.85
C PRO A 21 7.54 0.83 0.35
N LEU A 22 8.69 0.47 -0.22
CA LEU A 22 9.05 0.78 -1.61
C LEU A 22 8.46 -0.23 -2.61
N ASN A 23 8.28 0.23 -3.84
CA ASN A 23 8.01 -0.60 -5.00
C ASN A 23 9.07 -0.29 -6.07
N VAL A 24 9.48 -1.29 -6.83
CA VAL A 24 10.33 -1.09 -8.04
C VAL A 24 9.48 -1.37 -9.26
N HIS A 25 9.38 -0.39 -10.15
CA HIS A 25 8.63 -0.50 -11.41
C HIS A 25 9.60 -0.66 -12.58
N PHE A 26 9.39 -1.69 -13.39
CA PHE A 26 10.11 -1.92 -14.64
C PHE A 26 9.21 -1.67 -15.84
N TYR A 27 9.66 -0.78 -16.73
CA TYR A 27 8.96 -0.43 -17.97
C TYR A 27 9.68 -0.92 -19.23
N ALA A 28 10.91 -1.43 -19.08
CA ALA A 28 11.69 -2.04 -20.15
C ALA A 28 12.00 -3.51 -19.82
N LYS A 29 11.76 -4.41 -20.78
CA LYS A 29 11.95 -5.86 -20.61
C LYS A 29 13.42 -6.20 -20.35
N GLU A 30 14.34 -5.46 -20.97
CA GLU A 30 15.79 -5.62 -20.84
C GLU A 30 16.25 -5.27 -19.43
N ALA A 31 15.69 -4.20 -18.84
CA ALA A 31 16.00 -3.78 -17.49
C ALA A 31 15.52 -4.81 -16.45
N PHE A 32 14.30 -5.33 -16.62
CA PHE A 32 13.77 -6.40 -15.76
C PHE A 32 14.57 -7.70 -15.91
N SER A 33 14.95 -8.06 -17.13
CA SER A 33 15.82 -9.22 -17.38
C SER A 33 17.18 -9.05 -16.70
N ALA A 34 17.77 -7.85 -16.73
CA ALA A 34 19.01 -7.55 -16.02
C ALA A 34 18.86 -7.67 -14.49
N TRP A 35 17.72 -7.25 -13.93
CA TRP A 35 17.38 -7.46 -12.52
C TRP A 35 17.28 -8.96 -12.17
N GLN A 36 16.52 -9.73 -12.95
CA GLN A 36 16.37 -11.18 -12.72
C GLN A 36 17.72 -11.91 -12.80
N ASN A 37 18.56 -11.55 -13.78
CA ASN A 37 19.89 -12.13 -13.91
C ASN A 37 20.80 -11.79 -12.74
N ARG A 38 20.67 -10.59 -12.15
CA ARG A 38 21.39 -10.20 -10.94
C ARG A 38 20.99 -11.07 -9.74
N LEU A 39 19.69 -11.24 -9.49
CA LEU A 39 19.21 -12.11 -8.40
C LEU A 39 19.73 -13.55 -8.55
N LYS A 40 19.70 -14.08 -9.77
CA LYS A 40 20.22 -15.43 -10.07
C LYS A 40 21.72 -15.53 -9.85
N SER A 41 22.50 -14.51 -10.23
CA SER A 41 23.96 -14.57 -10.14
C SER A 41 24.50 -14.38 -8.73
N THR A 42 23.82 -13.59 -7.88
CA THR A 42 24.20 -13.43 -6.47
C THR A 42 23.63 -14.51 -5.56
N GLN A 43 22.60 -15.24 -6.01
CA GLN A 43 21.79 -16.12 -5.17
C GLN A 43 21.14 -15.40 -3.97
N GLU A 44 21.07 -14.07 -4.03
CA GLU A 44 20.42 -13.24 -3.03
C GLU A 44 19.00 -12.94 -3.52
N PRO A 45 17.96 -13.28 -2.75
CA PRO A 45 16.60 -12.91 -3.11
C PRO A 45 16.39 -11.41 -2.97
N SER A 46 15.37 -10.91 -3.66
CA SER A 46 14.85 -9.57 -3.36
C SER A 46 14.46 -9.49 -1.89
N ARG A 47 14.73 -8.35 -1.24
CA ARG A 47 14.33 -8.16 0.15
C ARG A 47 12.83 -8.40 0.34
N GLN A 48 12.46 -8.92 1.50
CA GLN A 48 11.08 -9.14 1.89
C GLN A 48 10.30 -7.81 1.87
N GLY A 49 9.03 -7.86 1.45
CA GLY A 49 8.14 -6.69 1.37
C GLY A 49 8.38 -5.73 0.18
N LEU A 50 9.45 -5.89 -0.60
CA LEU A 50 9.67 -5.12 -1.82
C LEU A 50 8.81 -5.66 -2.96
N ARG A 51 7.85 -4.86 -3.43
CA ARG A 51 7.04 -5.20 -4.60
C ARG A 51 7.81 -4.88 -5.87
N ILE A 52 7.97 -5.88 -6.75
CA ILE A 52 8.52 -5.70 -8.09
C ILE A 52 7.35 -5.73 -9.08
N LEU A 53 7.18 -4.64 -9.82
CA LEU A 53 6.05 -4.41 -10.72
C LEU A 53 6.56 -4.20 -12.14
N THR A 54 5.79 -4.65 -13.13
CA THR A 54 6.13 -4.51 -14.55
C THR A 54 4.94 -3.98 -15.33
N ASP A 55 5.19 -3.14 -16.33
CA ASP A 55 4.18 -2.70 -17.29
C ASP A 55 4.81 -2.74 -18.70
N PHE A 56 4.70 -3.91 -19.34
CA PHE A 56 5.22 -4.16 -20.68
C PHE A 56 4.07 -4.34 -21.67
N SER A 57 4.28 -4.02 -22.95
CA SER A 57 3.34 -4.37 -24.01
C SER A 57 3.22 -5.88 -24.23
N GLY A 58 1.97 -6.36 -24.28
CA GLY A 58 1.58 -7.68 -24.75
C GLY A 58 0.99 -7.61 -26.17
N PRO A 59 0.96 -8.74 -26.91
CA PRO A 59 0.37 -8.80 -28.26
C PRO A 59 -1.15 -8.55 -28.27
N ALA A 60 -1.83 -8.75 -27.13
CA ALA A 60 -3.28 -8.59 -26.99
C ALA A 60 -3.72 -7.13 -26.75
N ASP A 61 -2.77 -6.21 -26.62
CA ASP A 61 -3.04 -4.83 -26.26
C ASP A 61 -3.14 -3.88 -27.47
N GLU A 62 -2.99 -4.41 -28.68
CA GLU A 62 -3.19 -3.66 -29.93
C GLU A 62 -4.68 -3.57 -30.26
N VAL A 63 -5.44 -2.86 -29.43
CA VAL A 63 -6.82 -2.48 -29.77
C VAL A 63 -6.76 -1.29 -30.73
N PRO A 64 -7.28 -1.39 -31.97
CA PRO A 64 -7.29 -0.26 -32.90
C PRO A 64 -8.14 0.89 -32.35
N GLY A 65 -7.53 2.04 -32.09
CA GLY A 65 -8.22 3.29 -31.77
C GLY A 65 -8.22 3.75 -30.31
N GLY A 66 -7.63 3.01 -29.37
CA GLY A 66 -7.46 3.44 -27.98
C GLY A 66 -5.99 3.61 -27.61
N ALA A 67 -5.53 4.85 -27.40
CA ALA A 67 -4.19 5.08 -26.86
C ALA A 67 -4.16 4.62 -25.38
N GLN A 68 -3.66 3.40 -25.13
CA GLN A 68 -3.51 2.89 -23.77
C GLN A 68 -2.37 3.65 -23.07
N VAL A 69 -2.70 4.37 -22.00
CA VAL A 69 -1.72 5.07 -21.17
C VAL A 69 -0.85 4.03 -20.45
N ARG A 70 0.48 4.15 -20.54
CA ARG A 70 1.46 3.14 -20.08
C ARG A 70 2.68 3.75 -19.41
N GLY A 71 3.48 2.88 -18.80
CA GLY A 71 4.76 3.23 -18.23
C GLY A 71 4.61 4.23 -17.10
N ILE A 72 5.45 5.27 -17.09
CA ILE A 72 5.35 6.35 -16.11
C ILE A 72 4.04 7.15 -16.22
N HIS A 73 3.40 7.17 -17.39
CA HIS A 73 2.17 7.91 -17.60
C HIS A 73 0.95 7.20 -17.03
N ALA A 74 1.03 5.88 -16.83
CA ALA A 74 0.00 5.09 -16.18
C ALA A 74 0.08 5.15 -14.64
N LEU A 75 1.15 5.73 -14.09
CA LEU A 75 1.26 5.87 -12.64
C LEU A 75 0.24 6.90 -12.13
N PRO A 76 -0.64 6.51 -11.21
CA PRO A 76 -1.55 7.45 -10.58
C PRO A 76 -0.74 8.48 -9.78
N LEU A 77 -0.98 9.76 -10.06
CA LEU A 77 -0.34 10.89 -9.38
C LEU A 77 -1.15 11.39 -8.18
N ASP A 78 -2.27 10.73 -7.88
CA ASP A 78 -3.20 11.05 -6.81
C ASP A 78 -3.49 9.84 -5.92
N TYR A 79 -4.45 9.99 -5.00
CA TYR A 79 -4.88 8.95 -4.07
C TYR A 79 -6.07 8.12 -4.57
N MET A 80 -6.48 8.25 -5.84
CA MET A 80 -7.59 7.47 -6.40
C MET A 80 -7.41 5.94 -6.29
N PRO A 81 -6.20 5.37 -6.39
CA PRO A 81 -6.03 3.92 -6.16
C PRO A 81 -6.43 3.46 -4.76
N MET A 82 -6.47 4.37 -3.79
CA MET A 82 -6.89 4.09 -2.42
C MET A 82 -8.34 4.51 -2.14
N ALA A 83 -9.10 4.95 -3.15
CA ALA A 83 -10.43 5.52 -2.96
C ALA A 83 -11.37 4.61 -2.16
N GLY A 84 -11.38 3.30 -2.43
CA GLY A 84 -12.20 2.36 -1.67
C GLY A 84 -11.79 2.24 -0.20
N TYR A 85 -10.49 2.28 0.08
CA TYR A 85 -9.98 2.22 1.46
C TYR A 85 -10.24 3.52 2.22
N ILE A 86 -10.02 4.67 1.57
CA ILE A 86 -10.33 6.00 2.11
C ILE A 86 -11.83 6.14 2.39
N GLY A 87 -12.69 5.70 1.46
CA GLY A 87 -14.15 5.71 1.64
C GLY A 87 -14.57 4.85 2.83
N LYS A 88 -14.08 3.62 2.91
CA LYS A 88 -14.33 2.74 4.05
C LYS A 88 -13.92 3.38 5.39
N ALA A 89 -12.73 4.01 5.43
CA ALA A 89 -12.25 4.67 6.65
C ALA A 89 -13.12 5.88 7.02
N HIS A 90 -13.50 6.69 6.02
CA HIS A 90 -14.37 7.84 6.21
C HIS A 90 -15.72 7.42 6.80
N ASP A 91 -16.38 6.41 6.22
CA ASP A 91 -17.68 5.92 6.69
C ASP A 91 -17.60 5.42 8.14
N ILE A 92 -16.52 4.70 8.50
CA ILE A 92 -16.36 4.20 9.88
C ILE A 92 -16.26 5.37 10.87
N ILE A 93 -15.47 6.40 10.57
CA ILE A 93 -15.30 7.55 11.47
C ILE A 93 -16.56 8.42 11.51
N GLU A 94 -17.19 8.67 10.37
CA GLU A 94 -18.39 9.51 10.28
C GLU A 94 -19.57 8.94 11.08
N PHE A 95 -19.66 7.61 11.16
CA PHE A 95 -20.71 6.92 11.91
C PHE A 95 -20.25 6.38 13.27
N GLU A 96 -19.08 6.81 13.77
CA GLU A 96 -18.51 6.41 15.07
C GLU A 96 -18.46 4.87 15.28
N GLN A 97 -18.04 4.15 14.24
CA GLN A 97 -17.98 2.69 14.21
C GLN A 97 -16.58 2.13 14.50
N GLU A 98 -15.68 2.90 15.12
CA GLU A 98 -14.33 2.44 15.46
C GLU A 98 -14.35 1.25 16.43
N GLY A 99 -15.33 1.23 17.34
CA GLY A 99 -15.55 0.13 18.27
C GLY A 99 -14.36 -0.08 19.21
N LYS A 100 -13.83 -1.31 19.23
CA LYS A 100 -12.74 -1.72 20.13
C LYS A 100 -11.49 -2.05 19.35
N CYS A 101 -10.34 -1.80 19.97
CA CYS A 101 -9.06 -2.22 19.41
C CYS A 101 -9.03 -3.75 19.25
N VAL A 102 -8.76 -4.21 18.03
CA VAL A 102 -8.66 -5.65 17.71
C VAL A 102 -7.53 -6.41 18.42
N HIS A 103 -6.66 -5.70 19.16
CA HIS A 103 -5.54 -6.30 19.88
C HIS A 103 -5.70 -6.20 21.41
N CYS A 104 -5.97 -5.01 21.95
CA CYS A 104 -6.08 -4.83 23.41
C CYS A 104 -7.52 -4.83 23.93
N THR A 105 -8.52 -4.87 23.04
CA THR A 105 -9.96 -4.88 23.36
C THR A 105 -10.49 -3.64 24.09
N GLN A 106 -9.65 -2.62 24.28
CA GLN A 106 -10.07 -1.32 24.81
C GLN A 106 -10.85 -0.53 23.77
N ASP A 107 -11.79 0.30 24.24
CA ASP A 107 -12.60 1.16 23.38
C ASP A 107 -11.73 2.19 22.66
N LEU A 108 -12.04 2.42 21.39
CA LEU A 108 -11.39 3.42 20.55
C LEU A 108 -12.22 4.70 20.61
N GLU A 109 -11.95 5.55 21.59
CA GLU A 109 -12.68 6.82 21.76
C GLU A 109 -12.56 7.71 20.51
N PRO A 110 -13.68 8.18 19.90
CA PRO A 110 -13.66 8.99 18.70
C PRO A 110 -12.78 10.23 18.84
N GLY A 111 -11.96 10.50 17.81
CA GLY A 111 -11.07 11.65 17.76
C GLY A 111 -9.88 11.63 18.73
N LYS A 112 -9.71 10.58 19.55
CA LYS A 112 -8.66 10.52 20.59
C LYS A 112 -7.58 9.48 20.31
N GLY A 113 -6.74 9.76 19.33
CA GLY A 113 -5.52 8.99 19.10
C GLY A 113 -5.34 8.55 17.66
N LEU A 114 -4.35 7.68 17.45
CA LEU A 114 -4.00 7.16 16.14
C LEU A 114 -4.51 5.72 16.01
N TYR A 115 -5.67 5.57 15.38
CA TYR A 115 -6.28 4.26 15.14
C TYR A 115 -6.05 3.82 13.71
N ALA A 116 -5.27 2.77 13.51
CA ALA A 116 -5.04 2.20 12.20
C ALA A 116 -6.18 1.23 11.84
N LEU A 117 -6.62 1.29 10.58
CA LEU A 117 -7.68 0.46 10.01
C LEU A 117 -7.06 -0.56 9.05
N CYS A 118 -7.54 -1.81 9.06
CA CYS A 118 -7.10 -2.81 8.10
C CYS A 118 -7.36 -2.35 6.64
N PRO A 119 -6.39 -2.46 5.70
CA PRO A 119 -6.57 -2.07 4.30
C PRO A 119 -7.41 -3.06 3.47
N ASN A 120 -7.62 -4.29 3.95
CA ASN A 120 -8.34 -5.31 3.20
C ASN A 120 -9.82 -4.95 3.00
N ASN A 121 -10.39 -5.33 1.86
CA ASN A 121 -11.77 -5.00 1.50
C ASN A 121 -12.77 -5.53 2.52
N ALA A 122 -13.82 -4.74 2.80
CA ALA A 122 -14.90 -5.02 3.74
C ALA A 122 -14.51 -5.22 5.23
N CYS A 123 -13.25 -5.52 5.56
CA CYS A 123 -12.79 -5.66 6.93
C CYS A 123 -12.77 -4.30 7.65
N LYS A 124 -13.36 -4.24 8.83
CA LYS A 124 -13.46 -3.03 9.68
C LYS A 124 -12.52 -3.07 10.89
N ALA A 125 -11.59 -4.02 10.95
CA ALA A 125 -10.63 -4.15 12.03
C ALA A 125 -9.86 -2.85 12.27
N MET A 126 -10.08 -2.23 13.43
CA MET A 126 -9.39 -1.03 13.88
C MET A 126 -8.62 -1.27 15.18
N GLY A 127 -7.55 -0.52 15.39
CA GLY A 127 -6.81 -0.61 16.63
C GLY A 127 -5.80 0.52 16.79
N HIS A 128 -5.30 0.69 18.01
CA HIS A 128 -4.21 1.61 18.28
C HIS A 128 -3.01 1.31 17.37
N LEU A 129 -2.39 2.35 16.82
CA LEU A 129 -1.20 2.22 15.97
C LEU A 129 -0.09 1.44 16.68
N ASP A 130 0.11 1.68 17.98
CA ASP A 130 1.11 0.98 18.79
C ASP A 130 0.78 -0.51 18.97
N CYS A 131 -0.49 -0.85 19.12
CA CYS A 131 -0.93 -2.24 19.20
C CYS A 131 -0.69 -2.98 17.88
N TRP A 132 -1.03 -2.35 16.76
CA TRP A 132 -0.74 -2.89 15.43
C TRP A 132 0.76 -3.08 15.20
N SER A 133 1.59 -2.11 15.61
CA SER A 133 3.05 -2.19 15.48
C SER A 133 3.61 -3.37 16.28
N LYS A 134 3.22 -3.49 17.56
CA LYS A 134 3.62 -4.59 18.43
C LYS A 134 3.19 -5.96 17.89
N HIS A 135 1.96 -6.06 17.37
CA HIS A 135 1.48 -7.28 16.73
C HIS A 135 2.32 -7.65 15.50
N ALA A 136 2.56 -6.67 14.63
CA ALA A 136 3.31 -6.88 13.40
C ALA A 136 4.79 -7.23 13.63
N LEU A 137 5.37 -6.78 14.75
CA LEU A 137 6.75 -7.07 15.15
C LEU A 137 6.87 -8.22 16.16
N SER A 138 5.77 -8.88 16.53
CA SER A 138 5.75 -9.90 17.60
C SER A 138 6.70 -11.08 17.38
N ASN A 139 6.93 -11.44 16.11
CA ASN A 139 7.85 -12.51 15.72
C ASN A 139 9.22 -11.98 15.23
N ASP A 140 9.47 -10.68 15.37
CA ASP A 140 10.70 -10.05 14.90
C ASP A 140 11.69 -9.83 16.05
N ALA A 141 12.66 -10.75 16.18
CA ALA A 141 13.71 -10.68 17.20
C ALA A 141 14.85 -9.71 16.87
N SER A 142 14.82 -9.03 15.72
CA SER A 142 15.94 -8.22 15.23
C SER A 142 15.95 -6.78 15.76
N GLY A 143 14.97 -6.39 16.57
CA GLY A 143 14.90 -5.05 17.17
C GLY A 143 14.42 -3.96 16.19
N HIS A 144 13.78 -4.33 15.08
CA HIS A 144 13.16 -3.35 14.19
C HIS A 144 12.05 -2.58 14.89
N VAL A 145 11.91 -1.31 14.48
CA VAL A 145 10.85 -0.41 14.97
C VAL A 145 9.73 -0.23 13.94
N ILE A 146 10.03 -0.44 12.64
CA ILE A 146 9.10 -0.20 11.54
C ILE A 146 8.65 -1.56 10.98
N PRO A 147 7.37 -1.93 11.16
CA PRO A 147 6.82 -3.16 10.61
C PRO A 147 6.86 -3.20 9.08
N ASP A 148 6.78 -4.40 8.50
CA ASP A 148 6.64 -4.60 7.05
C ASP A 148 5.21 -4.89 6.64
N GLN A 149 4.79 -6.06 7.08
CA GLN A 149 3.53 -6.68 6.79
C GLN A 149 3.17 -7.56 7.95
N CYS A 150 1.88 -7.71 8.19
CA CYS A 150 1.37 -8.63 9.19
C CYS A 150 -0.02 -9.12 8.78
N PRO A 151 -0.44 -10.31 9.23
CA PRO A 151 -1.82 -10.74 9.04
C PRO A 151 -2.74 -9.93 9.95
N CYS A 152 -3.88 -9.51 9.41
CA CYS A 152 -4.96 -8.93 10.20
C CYS A 152 -5.58 -10.02 11.11
N PRO A 153 -5.73 -9.79 12.43
CA PRO A 153 -6.29 -10.80 13.33
C PRO A 153 -7.78 -11.10 13.07
N GLU A 154 -8.51 -10.20 12.41
CA GLU A 154 -9.94 -10.35 12.16
C GLU A 154 -10.24 -11.05 10.82
N CYS A 155 -9.65 -10.57 9.72
CA CYS A 155 -9.91 -11.13 8.38
C CYS A 155 -8.85 -12.10 7.88
N GLY A 156 -7.72 -12.26 8.60
CA GLY A 156 -6.59 -13.09 8.19
C GLY A 156 -5.78 -12.57 7.00
N GLY A 157 -6.27 -11.54 6.30
CA GLY A 157 -5.59 -10.98 5.13
C GLY A 157 -4.31 -10.24 5.47
N ASP A 158 -3.35 -10.26 4.54
CA ASP A 158 -2.08 -9.55 4.67
C ASP A 158 -2.30 -8.03 4.69
N VAL A 159 -1.67 -7.37 5.66
CA VAL A 159 -1.69 -5.92 5.83
C VAL A 159 -0.28 -5.40 5.58
N ARG A 160 -0.09 -4.60 4.54
CA ARG A 160 1.15 -3.87 4.33
C ARG A 160 1.15 -2.60 5.19
N TRP A 161 2.13 -2.48 6.08
CA TRP A 161 2.24 -1.37 7.03
C TRP A 161 2.19 0.00 6.35
N GLY A 162 2.95 0.16 5.26
CA GLY A 162 3.00 1.42 4.53
C GLY A 162 1.67 1.85 3.90
N ASP A 163 0.80 0.92 3.50
CA ASP A 163 -0.51 1.25 2.94
C ASP A 163 -1.47 1.67 4.06
N MET A 164 -1.41 1.00 5.21
CA MET A 164 -2.20 1.32 6.41
C MET A 164 -1.84 2.69 7.00
N VAL A 165 -0.55 2.98 7.16
CA VAL A 165 -0.10 4.27 7.73
C VAL A 165 -0.32 5.43 6.74
N LYS A 166 -0.36 5.15 5.43
CA LYS A 166 -0.69 6.16 4.42
C LYS A 166 -2.15 6.63 4.54
N GLU A 167 -3.11 5.72 4.70
CA GLU A 167 -4.51 6.09 4.98
C GLU A 167 -4.63 6.85 6.30
N LEU A 168 -4.05 6.32 7.39
CA LEU A 168 -4.09 6.98 8.69
C LEU A 168 -3.55 8.42 8.62
N SER A 169 -2.45 8.63 7.89
CA SER A 169 -1.85 9.96 7.71
C SER A 169 -2.76 10.89 6.90
N LEU A 170 -3.41 10.39 5.84
CA LEU A 170 -4.39 11.15 5.06
C LEU A 170 -5.58 11.55 5.92
N ARG A 171 -6.11 10.64 6.72
CA ARG A 171 -7.27 10.91 7.56
C ARG A 171 -6.98 11.92 8.68
N VAL A 172 -5.81 11.83 9.30
CA VAL A 172 -5.45 12.70 10.42
C VAL A 172 -4.93 14.07 9.96
N ARG A 173 -4.25 14.15 8.80
CA ARG A 173 -3.52 15.36 8.38
C ARG A 173 -3.85 15.85 6.97
N GLY A 174 -4.58 15.06 6.18
CA GLY A 174 -4.84 15.28 4.76
C GLY A 174 -6.33 15.40 4.43
N ASP A 175 -7.12 16.01 5.31
CA ASP A 175 -8.58 16.13 5.17
C ASP A 175 -9.02 16.74 3.82
N SER A 176 -8.25 17.69 3.28
CA SER A 176 -8.48 18.26 1.96
C SER A 176 -8.30 17.24 0.82
N GLU A 177 -7.32 16.35 0.92
CA GLU A 177 -7.07 15.28 -0.05
C GLU A 177 -8.14 14.19 0.04
N VAL A 178 -8.55 13.82 1.25
CA VAL A 178 -9.66 12.88 1.48
C VAL A 178 -10.94 13.40 0.82
N LYS A 179 -11.31 14.66 1.08
CA LYS A 179 -12.49 15.30 0.47
C LYS A 179 -12.42 15.34 -1.05
N LYS A 180 -11.23 15.55 -1.65
CA LYS A 180 -11.06 15.51 -3.11
C LYS A 180 -11.35 14.11 -3.66
N VAL A 181 -10.79 13.06 -3.06
CA VAL A 181 -11.01 11.67 -3.49
C VAL A 181 -12.48 11.30 -3.40
N LEU A 182 -13.14 11.57 -2.27
CA LEU A 182 -14.55 11.23 -2.06
C LEU A 182 -15.47 11.96 -3.05
N LYS A 183 -15.20 13.24 -3.35
CA LYS A 183 -15.93 14.00 -4.38
C LYS A 183 -15.76 13.39 -5.77
N SER A 184 -14.55 12.98 -6.13
CA SER A 184 -14.26 12.33 -7.42
C SER A 184 -15.02 11.00 -7.56
N VAL A 185 -15.04 10.18 -6.51
CA VAL A 185 -15.82 8.94 -6.47
C VAL A 185 -17.31 9.21 -6.61
N ALA A 186 -17.85 10.17 -5.85
CA ALA A 186 -19.27 10.52 -5.93
C ALA A 186 -19.67 11.02 -7.33
N LYS A 187 -18.80 11.77 -8.01
CA LYS A 187 -19.02 12.20 -9.40
C LYS A 187 -19.03 11.01 -10.36
N ALA A 188 -18.08 10.08 -10.23
CA ALA A 188 -18.01 8.89 -11.07
C ALA A 188 -19.26 8.00 -10.91
N ASN A 189 -19.72 7.78 -9.68
CA ASN A 189 -20.92 6.99 -9.40
C ASN A 189 -22.19 7.63 -10.00
N LYS A 190 -22.31 8.97 -9.95
CA LYS A 190 -23.44 9.67 -10.57
C LYS A 190 -23.48 9.49 -12.08
N LEU A 191 -22.33 9.57 -12.75
CA LEU A 191 -22.23 9.37 -14.21
C LEU A 191 -22.59 7.92 -14.60
N ALA A 192 -22.14 6.95 -13.83
CA ALA A 192 -22.46 5.53 -14.05
C ALA A 192 -23.95 5.22 -13.86
N ALA A 193 -24.63 5.90 -12.94
CA ALA A 193 -26.07 5.74 -12.71
C ALA A 193 -26.97 6.40 -13.78
N THR A 194 -26.41 7.32 -14.57
CA THR A 194 -27.12 8.03 -15.65
C THR A 194 -26.84 7.47 -17.05
N SER A 195 -26.01 6.42 -17.15
CA SER A 195 -25.64 5.72 -18.39
C SER A 195 -26.38 4.40 -18.49
#